data_AF-A0A2N5IPE6-F1
#
_entry.id   AF-A0A2N5IPE6-F1
#
_cell.length_a   1.000
_cell.length_b   1.000
_cell.length_c   1.000
_cell.angle_alpha   90.00
_cell.angle_beta   90.00
_cell.angle_gamma   90.00
#
_symmetry.space_group_name_H-M   'P 1'
#
loop_
_entity.id
_entity.type
_entity.pdbx_description
1 polymer ?
#
loop_
_entity_poly.entity_id
_entity_poly.type
_entity_poly.pdbx_seq_one_letter_code
_entity_poly.pdbx_strand_id
1 'polypeptide(L)'
;MATPPTAVPTAMPTLPNAINMPLANHVENMNQYDTILLGYPIWWGTAPMFIATFLESYDLDGKTIYPFCTSSYTPIEDSYDLLREAAPNATIGDGLTANSDDATNQWLNKLTSETAR
;
A
#
# COMPACT_ATOMS: atom_id res chain seq x y z
N MET A 1 -31.72 29.62 -15.11
CA MET A 1 -30.40 29.38 -15.73
C MET A 1 -29.39 30.17 -14.90
N ALA A 2 -28.42 29.64 -14.16
CA ALA A 2 -27.84 28.31 -13.99
C ALA A 2 -27.44 28.15 -12.50
N THR A 3 -27.57 26.95 -11.93
CA THR A 3 -27.06 26.61 -10.59
C THR A 3 -25.55 26.31 -10.66
N PRO A 4 -24.76 26.64 -9.63
CA PRO A 4 -23.31 26.44 -9.62
C PRO A 4 -22.93 24.95 -9.62
N PRO A 5 -21.73 24.57 -10.12
CA PRO A 5 -21.29 23.18 -10.14
C PRO A 5 -21.09 22.67 -8.71
N THR A 6 -21.82 21.59 -8.39
CA THR A 6 -21.74 20.82 -7.16
C THR A 6 -20.29 20.39 -6.88
N ALA A 7 -19.86 20.60 -5.64
CA ALA A 7 -18.58 20.17 -5.11
C ALA A 7 -18.29 18.70 -5.43
N VAL A 8 -17.06 18.40 -5.84
CA VAL A 8 -16.52 17.03 -5.90
C VAL A 8 -16.62 16.43 -4.50
N PRO A 9 -17.21 15.23 -4.32
CA PRO A 9 -17.36 14.65 -3.00
C PRO A 9 -15.98 14.23 -2.43
N THR A 10 -15.51 14.94 -1.40
CA THR A 10 -14.27 14.65 -0.64
C THR A 10 -14.46 13.55 0.40
N ALA A 11 -15.24 12.52 0.09
CA ALA A 11 -15.39 11.36 0.96
C ALA A 11 -15.45 10.12 0.07
N MET A 12 -14.45 9.25 0.22
CA MET A 12 -14.49 7.90 -0.33
C MET A 12 -15.72 7.22 0.27
N PRO A 13 -16.74 6.89 -0.55
CA PRO A 13 -17.91 6.19 -0.05
C PRO A 13 -17.44 4.83 0.46
N THR A 14 -17.76 4.51 1.72
CA THR A 14 -17.68 3.15 2.25
C THR A 14 -18.49 2.25 1.31
N LEU A 15 -17.82 1.57 0.38
CA LEU A 15 -18.46 0.85 -0.72
C LEU A 15 -18.60 -0.61 -0.33
N PRO A 16 -19.82 -1.10 -0.01
CA PRO A 16 -20.04 -2.47 0.44
C PRO A 16 -19.90 -3.53 -0.68
N ASN A 17 -19.23 -3.22 -1.81
CA ASN A 17 -19.18 -4.08 -3.01
C ASN A 17 -18.06 -3.72 -4.01
N ALA A 18 -16.91 -3.20 -3.59
CA ALA A 18 -15.83 -2.83 -4.51
C ALA A 18 -14.96 -4.03 -4.97
N ILE A 19 -15.58 -4.91 -5.77
CA ILE A 19 -14.99 -5.60 -6.93
C ILE A 19 -13.76 -6.48 -6.65
N ASN A 20 -14.01 -7.80 -6.54
CA ASN A 20 -13.05 -8.88 -6.85
C ASN A 20 -12.32 -8.59 -8.18
N MET A 21 -11.19 -7.87 -8.18
CA MET A 21 -10.23 -7.98 -9.27
C MET A 21 -9.54 -9.33 -9.06
N PRO A 22 -9.81 -10.35 -9.89
CA PRO A 22 -9.18 -11.63 -9.72
C PRO A 22 -7.68 -11.46 -9.92
N LEU A 23 -6.90 -11.76 -8.88
CA LEU A 23 -5.47 -11.90 -9.00
C LEU A 23 -5.19 -13.04 -9.99
N ALA A 24 -4.33 -12.81 -10.97
CA ALA A 24 -4.01 -13.83 -11.96
C ALA A 24 -3.32 -15.05 -11.34
N ASN A 25 -2.57 -14.83 -10.25
CA ASN A 25 -1.86 -15.84 -9.50
C ASN A 25 -1.80 -15.45 -8.02
N HIS A 26 -1.62 -16.45 -7.16
CA HIS A 26 -1.38 -16.27 -5.74
C HIS A 26 0.05 -16.64 -5.38
N VAL A 27 0.60 -16.00 -4.35
CA VAL A 27 1.88 -16.38 -3.77
C VAL A 27 1.67 -17.67 -2.98
N GLU A 28 2.26 -18.76 -3.45
CA GLU A 28 2.26 -20.01 -2.70
C GLU A 28 3.12 -19.85 -1.44
N ASN A 29 2.59 -20.25 -0.29
CA ASN A 29 3.28 -20.21 1.01
C ASN A 29 3.64 -18.82 1.55
N MET A 30 2.70 -17.85 1.51
CA MET A 30 2.87 -16.53 2.15
C MET A 30 3.31 -16.60 3.63
N ASN A 31 3.01 -17.71 4.32
CA ASN A 31 3.41 -17.96 5.71
C ASN A 31 4.92 -18.08 5.92
N GLN A 32 5.70 -18.38 4.88
CA GLN A 32 7.17 -18.48 4.95
C GLN A 32 7.86 -17.12 5.05
N TYR A 33 7.12 -16.04 4.80
CA TYR A 33 7.66 -14.68 4.79
C TYR A 33 7.21 -13.94 6.04
N ASP A 34 8.17 -13.47 6.83
CA ASP A 34 7.92 -12.56 7.96
C ASP A 34 7.85 -11.10 7.50
N THR A 35 8.56 -10.79 6.41
CA THR A 35 8.69 -9.44 5.86
C THR A 35 8.28 -9.40 4.38
N ILE A 36 7.42 -8.45 4.02
CA ILE A 36 6.86 -8.27 2.68
C ILE A 36 7.19 -6.86 2.20
N LEU A 37 7.94 -6.76 1.10
CA LEU A 37 8.18 -5.50 0.41
C LEU A 37 7.06 -5.29 -0.62
N LEU A 38 6.24 -4.26 -0.42
CA LEU A 38 5.03 -4.04 -1.21
C LEU A 38 5.19 -2.83 -2.14
N GLY A 39 5.38 -3.08 -3.42
CA GLY A 39 5.54 -2.04 -4.44
C GLY A 39 4.23 -1.68 -5.13
N TYR A 40 3.88 -0.39 -5.19
CA TYR A 40 2.71 0.07 -5.96
C TYR A 40 2.86 1.49 -6.52
N PRO A 41 2.26 1.80 -7.67
CA PRO A 41 2.16 3.18 -8.13
C PRO A 41 1.15 3.95 -7.28
N ILE A 42 1.36 5.25 -7.06
CA ILE A 42 0.32 6.10 -6.47
C ILE A 42 -0.68 6.51 -7.55
N TRP A 43 -1.96 6.19 -7.36
CA TRP A 43 -3.05 6.59 -8.24
C TRP A 43 -4.00 7.52 -7.49
N TRP A 44 -4.25 8.72 -8.04
CA TRP A 44 -5.14 9.72 -7.44
C TRP A 44 -4.82 10.08 -5.98
N GLY A 45 -3.55 9.97 -5.59
CA GLY A 45 -3.10 10.31 -4.25
C GLY A 45 -3.17 9.16 -3.23
N THR A 46 -3.50 7.93 -3.64
CA THR A 46 -3.51 6.78 -2.72
C THR A 46 -3.07 5.48 -3.40
N ALA A 47 -2.99 4.39 -2.62
CA ALA A 47 -2.71 3.06 -3.15
C ALA A 47 -3.89 2.59 -4.03
N PRO A 48 -3.61 1.91 -5.16
CA PRO A 48 -4.67 1.35 -5.99
C PRO A 48 -5.47 0.29 -5.25
N MET A 49 -6.76 0.18 -5.56
CA MET A 49 -7.67 -0.79 -4.91
C MET A 49 -7.23 -2.25 -5.06
N PHE A 50 -6.51 -2.62 -6.13
CA PHE A 50 -6.02 -3.99 -6.28
C PHE A 50 -4.97 -4.38 -5.22
N ILE A 51 -4.30 -3.40 -4.62
CA ILE A 51 -3.39 -3.64 -3.48
C ILE A 51 -4.19 -3.99 -2.23
N ALA A 52 -5.33 -3.33 -1.99
CA ALA A 52 -6.23 -3.70 -0.90
C ALA A 52 -6.73 -5.14 -1.09
N THR A 53 -7.23 -5.48 -2.28
CA THR A 53 -7.65 -6.87 -2.57
C THR A 53 -6.52 -7.87 -2.40
N PHE A 54 -5.29 -7.53 -2.80
CA PHE A 54 -4.12 -8.38 -2.57
C PHE A 54 -3.92 -8.61 -1.07
N LEU A 55 -3.89 -7.55 -0.26
CA LEU A 55 -3.66 -7.66 1.17
C LEU A 55 -4.76 -8.44 1.90
N GLU A 56 -6.02 -8.17 1.56
CA GLU A 56 -7.18 -8.88 2.12
C GLU A 56 -7.21 -10.37 1.75
N SER A 57 -6.58 -10.75 0.64
CA SER A 57 -6.56 -12.13 0.16
C SER A 57 -5.52 -13.04 0.85
N TYR A 58 -4.65 -12.50 1.72
CA TYR A 58 -3.68 -13.27 2.49
C TYR A 58 -3.86 -13.08 3.99
N ASP A 59 -3.45 -14.10 4.75
CA ASP A 59 -3.26 -13.96 6.18
C ASP A 59 -1.89 -13.29 6.45
N LEU A 60 -1.95 -12.04 6.89
CA LEU A 60 -0.79 -11.19 7.13
C LEU A 60 -0.54 -10.96 8.62
N ASP A 61 -1.17 -11.78 9.49
CA ASP A 61 -1.01 -11.68 10.93
C ASP A 61 0.44 -11.88 11.36
N GLY A 62 0.94 -10.95 12.18
CA GLY A 62 2.32 -10.93 12.66
C GLY A 62 3.38 -10.63 11.59
N LYS A 63 3.00 -10.28 10.36
CA LYS A 63 3.93 -9.94 9.28
C LYS A 63 4.22 -8.45 9.23
N THR A 64 5.41 -8.11 8.74
CA THR A 64 5.81 -6.71 8.52
C THR A 64 5.74 -6.39 7.03
N ILE A 65 5.02 -5.33 6.68
CA ILE A 65 4.88 -4.83 5.32
C ILE A 65 5.64 -3.52 5.19
N TYR A 66 6.59 -3.47 4.28
CA TYR A 66 7.34 -2.27 3.93
C TYR A 66 6.88 -1.77 2.56
N PRO A 67 6.00 -0.75 2.52
CA PRO A 67 5.47 -0.26 1.26
C PRO A 67 6.49 0.63 0.54
N PHE A 68 6.59 0.50 -0.77
CA PHE A 68 7.33 1.46 -1.59
C PHE A 68 6.48 1.88 -2.78
N CYS A 69 6.56 3.15 -3.15
CA CYS A 69 5.80 3.68 -4.25
C CYS A 69 6.63 4.49 -5.22
N THR A 70 6.21 4.49 -6.48
CA THR A 70 6.71 5.41 -7.49
C THR A 70 5.69 6.53 -7.66
N SER A 71 6.10 7.77 -7.40
CA SER A 71 5.22 8.94 -7.48
C SER A 71 6.03 10.17 -7.86
N SER A 72 5.43 11.05 -8.68
CA SER A 72 6.08 12.30 -9.07
C SER A 72 5.90 13.42 -8.04
N TYR A 73 4.90 13.34 -7.18
CA TYR A 73 4.49 14.45 -6.29
C TYR A 73 3.88 14.00 -4.96
N THR A 74 3.14 12.88 -4.91
CA THR A 74 2.42 12.45 -3.70
C THR A 74 3.32 11.63 -2.79
N PRO A 75 3.47 11.99 -1.50
CA PRO A 75 4.18 11.15 -0.55
C PRO A 75 3.45 9.81 -0.33
N ILE A 76 4.19 8.77 0.01
CA ILE A 76 3.63 7.45 0.35
C ILE A 76 2.77 7.47 1.63
N GLU A 77 2.88 8.54 2.42
CA GLU A 77 2.15 8.71 3.68
C GLU A 77 0.63 8.68 3.46
N ASP A 78 0.16 9.26 2.35
CA ASP A 78 -1.26 9.34 1.98
C ASP A 78 -1.86 7.96 1.64
N SER A 79 -1.02 6.96 1.32
CA SER A 79 -1.48 5.60 1.05
C SER A 79 -1.45 4.67 2.27
N TYR A 80 -0.92 5.12 3.40
CA TYR A 80 -0.82 4.27 4.60
C TYR A 80 -2.17 3.93 5.21
N ASP A 81 -3.15 4.84 5.12
CA ASP A 81 -4.47 4.60 5.70
C ASP A 81 -5.17 3.42 5.03
N LEU A 82 -5.10 3.33 3.70
CA LEU A 82 -5.62 2.20 2.93
C LEU A 82 -4.87 0.90 3.26
N LEU A 83 -3.55 0.95 3.40
CA LEU A 83 -2.76 -0.23 3.76
C LEU A 83 -3.11 -0.77 5.15
N ARG A 84 -3.31 0.13 6.13
CA ARG A 84 -3.72 -0.24 7.49
C ARG A 84 -5.14 -0.78 7.53
N GLU A 85 -6.04 -0.24 6.70
CA GLU A 85 -7.41 -0.75 6.57
C GLU A 85 -7.43 -2.14 5.92
N ALA A 86 -6.65 -2.36 4.88
CA ALA A 86 -6.59 -3.63 4.15
C ALA A 86 -5.77 -4.72 4.87
N ALA A 87 -4.79 -4.36 5.70
CA ALA A 87 -3.95 -5.28 6.46
C ALA A 87 -3.88 -4.88 7.95
N PRO A 88 -4.99 -4.93 8.70
CA PRO A 88 -5.05 -4.44 10.09
C PRO A 88 -4.19 -5.24 11.07
N ASN A 89 -3.91 -6.51 10.75
CA ASN A 89 -3.09 -7.41 11.58
C ASN A 89 -1.60 -7.40 11.20
N ALA A 90 -1.24 -6.67 10.13
CA ALA A 90 0.14 -6.55 9.69
C ALA A 90 0.78 -5.28 10.28
N THR A 91 2.08 -5.36 10.55
CA THR A 91 2.87 -4.19 10.93
C THR A 91 3.27 -3.43 9.68
N ILE A 92 2.73 -2.23 9.46
CA ILE A 92 3.16 -1.37 8.36
C ILE A 92 4.42 -0.61 8.80
N GLY A 93 5.55 -0.95 8.18
CA GLY A 93 6.85 -0.31 8.42
C GLY A 93 7.05 0.96 7.60
N ASP A 94 8.20 1.61 7.79
CA ASP A 94 8.55 2.82 7.06
C ASP A 94 8.65 2.56 5.56
N GLY A 95 7.90 3.32 4.79
CA GLY A 95 7.84 3.19 3.35
C GLY A 95 8.71 4.19 2.61
N LEU A 96 8.91 3.92 1.31
CA LEU A 96 9.80 4.69 0.45
C LEU A 96 9.10 5.21 -0.79
N THR A 97 9.27 6.49 -1.10
CA THR A 97 9.00 7.01 -2.46
C THR A 97 10.25 6.81 -3.31
N ALA A 98 10.27 5.74 -4.11
CA ALA A 98 11.46 5.25 -4.82
C ALA A 98 11.74 6.05 -6.10
N ASN A 99 12.15 7.31 -5.93
CA ASN A 99 12.45 8.24 -7.04
C ASN A 99 13.95 8.40 -7.32
N SER A 100 14.81 7.79 -6.51
CA SER A 100 16.27 7.90 -6.57
C SER A 100 16.92 6.62 -6.05
N ASP A 101 18.00 6.19 -6.70
CA ASP A 101 18.81 5.04 -6.26
C ASP A 101 19.42 5.27 -4.87
N ASP A 102 19.81 6.51 -4.56
CA ASP A 102 20.41 6.85 -3.27
C ASP A 102 19.41 6.69 -2.12
N ALA A 103 18.19 7.22 -2.29
CA ALA A 103 17.12 7.07 -1.32
C ALA A 103 16.72 5.60 -1.14
N THR A 104 16.72 4.83 -2.24
CA THR A 104 16.45 3.39 -2.23
C THR A 104 17.50 2.62 -1.43
N ASN A 105 18.78 2.89 -1.67
CA ASN A 105 19.87 2.24 -0.94
C ASN A 105 19.86 2.60 0.54
N GLN A 106 19.60 3.87 0.90
CA GLN A 106 19.49 4.28 2.30
C GLN A 106 18.36 3.55 3.02
N TRP A 107 17.19 3.46 2.39
CA TRP A 107 16.05 2.75 2.93
C TRP A 107 16.34 1.26 3.11
N LEU A 108 16.88 0.58 2.09
CA LEU A 108 17.25 -0.84 2.18
C LEU A 108 18.27 -1.12 3.29
N ASN A 109 19.27 -0.24 3.46
CA ASN A 109 20.24 -0.36 4.56
C ASN A 109 19.57 -0.24 5.92
N LYS A 110 18.61 0.68 6.07
CA LYS A 110 17.82 0.82 7.30
C LYS A 110 17.02 -0.46 7.58
N LEU A 111 16.26 -0.96 6.59
CA LEU A 111 15.47 -2.19 6.73
C LEU A 111 16.32 -3.39 7.12
N THR A 112 17.49 -3.54 6.49
CA THR A 112 18.42 -4.63 6.79
C THR A 112 18.90 -4.57 8.24
N SER A 113 19.18 -3.36 8.75
CA SER A 113 19.58 -3.19 10.15
C SER A 113 18.46 -3.46 11.17
N GLU A 114 17.21 -3.25 10.77
CA GLU A 114 16.02 -3.49 11.59
C GLU A 114 15.61 -4.96 11.59
N THR A 115 15.74 -5.65 10.46
CA THR A 115 15.34 -7.06 10.28
C THR A 115 16.43 -8.04 10.75
N ALA A 116 17.70 -7.64 10.78
CA ALA A 116 18.81 -8.49 11.21
C ALA A 116 18.95 -8.64 12.75
N ARG A 117 17.94 -8.24 13.52
CA ARG A 117 17.90 -8.26 14.98
C ARG A 117 17.02 -9.38 15.51
#